data_AF-A0A8C4LQA6-F1
#
_entry.id   AF-A0A8C4LQA6-F1
#
_cell.length_a   1.000
_cell.length_b   1.000
_cell.length_c   1.000
_cell.angle_alpha   90.00
_cell.angle_beta   90.00
_cell.angle_gamma   90.00
#
_symmetry.space_group_name_H-M   'P 1'
#
loop_
_entity.id
_entity.type
_entity.pdbx_description
1 polymer ?
#
loop_
_entity_poly.entity_id
_entity_poly.type
_entity_poly.pdbx_seq_one_letter_code
_entity_poly.pdbx_strand_id
1 'polypeptide(L)'
;MVAALQSHRKDLEIAKEYDLPDAKSRALDNIGRVFARVGKFQQAIDTWEEKIPLAKTTLEKTWLFHEIGRCYLELDQPWQAQNYGEKSQQCAEEEGDIEWQLNASVLVAQAQVKLRDFESAVNNFEKALERAKLVHNNEAQQAIISVSLPTPLGPGCGEQGGWALSSSAFSCLLVLCPGQASGQQGRRQNLPPGVPQSPGSPSEGGRPPQPHPAVCF
;
A
#
# COMPACT_ATOMS: atom_id res chain seq x y z
N MET A 1 18.81 25.98 0.84
CA MET A 1 17.45 25.52 1.24
C MET A 1 16.66 26.59 1.99
N VAL A 2 17.24 27.28 2.99
CA VAL A 2 16.55 28.37 3.72
C VAL A 2 16.13 29.53 2.81
N ALA A 3 17.03 30.00 1.93
CA ALA A 3 16.71 31.08 0.98
C ALA A 3 15.56 30.70 0.01
N ALA A 4 15.54 29.46 -0.49
CA ALA A 4 14.46 28.98 -1.36
C ALA A 4 13.11 28.98 -0.65
N LEU A 5 13.06 28.52 0.61
CA LEU A 5 11.84 28.54 1.41
C LEU A 5 11.33 29.96 1.64
N GLN A 6 12.22 30.92 1.90
CA GLN A 6 11.86 32.33 2.08
C GLN A 6 11.27 32.93 0.80
N SER A 7 11.90 32.68 -0.36
CA SER A 7 11.38 33.14 -1.64
C SER A 7 9.99 32.58 -1.92
N HIS A 8 9.79 31.26 -1.76
CA HIS A 8 8.48 30.66 -2.03
C HIS A 8 7.39 31.08 -1.03
N ARG A 9 7.74 31.38 0.23
CA ARG A 9 6.80 31.97 1.19
C ARG A 9 6.36 33.37 0.76
N LYS A 10 7.29 34.18 0.25
CA LYS A 10 6.96 35.49 -0.30
C LYS A 10 6.09 35.36 -1.56
N ASP A 11 6.39 34.40 -2.42
CA ASP A 11 5.55 34.09 -3.60
C ASP A 11 4.13 33.71 -3.17
N LEU A 12 4.00 32.89 -2.10
CA LEU A 12 2.71 32.47 -1.56
C LEU A 12 1.92 33.63 -0.96
N GLU A 13 2.59 34.54 -0.24
CA GLU A 13 2.00 35.74 0.35
C GLU A 13 1.42 36.65 -0.74
N ILE A 14 2.22 36.98 -1.76
CA ILE A 14 1.79 37.79 -2.90
C ILE A 14 0.64 37.09 -3.63
N ALA A 15 0.74 35.78 -3.87
CA ALA A 15 -0.33 35.04 -4.54
C ALA A 15 -1.66 35.06 -3.75
N LYS A 16 -1.60 35.06 -2.41
CA LYS A 16 -2.78 35.20 -1.55
C LYS A 16 -3.34 36.63 -1.57
N GLU A 17 -2.48 37.65 -1.55
CA GLU A 17 -2.88 39.06 -1.58
C GLU A 17 -3.63 39.44 -2.86
N TYR A 18 -3.17 38.90 -4.00
CA TYR A 18 -3.76 39.20 -5.32
C TYR A 18 -4.73 38.13 -5.84
N ASP A 19 -5.12 37.17 -4.99
CA ASP A 19 -6.03 36.06 -5.34
C ASP A 19 -5.64 35.32 -6.63
N LEU A 20 -4.37 34.90 -6.70
CA LEU A 20 -3.79 34.23 -7.86
C LEU A 20 -3.70 32.71 -7.61
N PRO A 21 -4.74 31.91 -7.94
CA PRO A 21 -4.79 30.48 -7.59
C PRO A 21 -3.63 29.68 -8.19
N ASP A 22 -3.20 30.02 -9.40
CA ASP A 22 -2.09 29.34 -10.09
C ASP A 22 -0.74 29.62 -9.44
N ALA A 23 -0.52 30.87 -9.03
CA ALA A 23 0.69 31.25 -8.32
C ALA A 23 0.70 30.63 -6.92
N LYS A 24 -0.46 30.61 -6.23
CA LYS A 24 -0.64 29.95 -4.93
C LYS A 24 -0.31 28.46 -5.02
N SER A 25 -0.88 27.77 -6.01
CA SER A 25 -0.65 26.33 -6.25
C SER A 25 0.83 26.02 -6.48
N ARG A 26 1.53 26.84 -7.28
CA ARG A 26 2.97 26.67 -7.55
C ARG A 26 3.83 26.94 -6.32
N ALA A 27 3.51 27.98 -5.56
CA ALA A 27 4.25 28.32 -4.35
C ALA A 27 4.11 27.21 -3.29
N LEU A 28 2.90 26.70 -3.07
CA LEU A 28 2.66 25.56 -2.17
C LEU A 28 3.42 24.31 -2.62
N ASP A 29 3.45 24.00 -3.92
CA ASP A 29 4.20 22.85 -4.44
C ASP A 29 5.68 22.92 -4.06
N ASN A 30 6.29 24.08 -4.33
CA ASN A 30 7.71 24.31 -4.06
C ASN A 30 8.03 24.30 -2.57
N ILE A 31 7.17 24.88 -1.73
CA ILE A 31 7.33 24.85 -0.26
C ILE A 31 7.29 23.41 0.25
N GLY A 32 6.31 22.61 -0.18
CA GLY A 32 6.19 21.21 0.22
C GLY A 32 7.41 20.39 -0.17
N ARG A 33 7.91 20.55 -1.40
CA ARG A 33 9.16 19.90 -1.87
C ARG A 33 10.38 20.30 -1.04
N VAL A 34 10.48 21.59 -0.65
CA VAL A 34 11.57 22.05 0.20
C VAL A 34 11.49 21.41 1.58
N PHE A 35 10.29 21.36 2.19
CA PHE A 35 10.09 20.71 3.50
C PHE A 35 10.41 19.22 3.47
N ALA A 36 9.93 18.49 2.46
CA ALA A 36 10.23 17.07 2.29
C ALA A 36 11.75 16.83 2.16
N ARG A 37 12.45 17.66 1.37
CA ARG A 37 13.91 17.55 1.18
C ARG A 37 14.71 17.77 2.46
N VAL A 38 14.22 18.60 3.39
CA VAL A 38 14.89 18.85 4.68
C VAL A 38 14.41 17.91 5.81
N GLY A 39 13.59 16.90 5.47
CA GLY A 39 13.06 15.94 6.45
C GLY A 39 11.94 16.49 7.33
N LYS A 40 11.37 17.65 7.01
CA LYS A 40 10.24 18.23 7.75
C LYS A 40 8.92 17.74 7.16
N PHE A 41 8.71 16.43 7.23
CA PHE A 41 7.64 15.73 6.53
C PHE A 41 6.24 16.22 6.91
N GLN A 42 5.95 16.48 8.19
CA GLN A 42 4.64 17.00 8.59
C GLN A 42 4.34 18.36 7.93
N GLN A 43 5.33 19.26 7.86
CA GLN A 43 5.13 20.55 7.21
C GLN A 43 4.95 20.41 5.69
N ALA A 44 5.57 19.41 5.07
CA ALA A 44 5.36 19.10 3.66
C ALA A 44 3.91 18.62 3.42
N ILE A 45 3.41 17.72 4.27
CA ILE A 45 2.04 17.22 4.24
C ILE A 45 1.05 18.37 4.36
N ASP A 46 1.15 19.19 5.41
CA ASP A 46 0.23 20.31 5.65
C ASP A 46 0.19 21.28 4.44
N THR A 47 1.36 21.53 3.84
CA THR A 47 1.47 22.42 2.66
C THR A 47 0.83 21.81 1.42
N TRP A 48 1.05 20.51 1.16
CA TRP A 48 0.47 19.84 0.01
C TRP A 48 -1.02 19.57 0.18
N GLU A 49 -1.52 19.36 1.40
CA GLU A 49 -2.96 19.30 1.68
C GLU A 49 -3.66 20.63 1.38
N GLU A 50 -3.04 21.79 1.68
CA GLU A 50 -3.54 23.11 1.24
C GLU A 50 -3.58 23.22 -0.30
N LYS A 51 -2.67 22.54 -1.01
CA LYS A 51 -2.56 22.58 -2.48
C LYS A 51 -3.57 21.69 -3.19
N ILE A 52 -3.98 20.54 -2.64
CA ILE A 52 -4.91 19.57 -3.27
C ILE A 52 -6.12 20.23 -3.97
N PRO A 53 -6.89 21.14 -3.35
CA PRO A 53 -8.06 21.76 -4.00
C PRO A 53 -7.70 22.68 -5.17
N LEU A 54 -6.42 23.05 -5.34
CA LEU A 54 -5.92 23.88 -6.44
C LEU A 54 -5.32 23.05 -7.58
N ALA A 55 -5.29 21.72 -7.46
CA ALA A 55 -4.79 20.84 -8.51
C ALA A 55 -5.71 20.87 -9.73
N LYS A 56 -5.14 21.12 -10.91
CA LYS A 56 -5.92 21.29 -12.15
C LYS A 56 -6.13 19.99 -12.93
N THR A 57 -5.29 18.99 -12.67
CA THR A 57 -5.31 17.72 -13.39
C THR A 57 -5.37 16.57 -12.38
N THR A 58 -5.96 15.45 -12.80
CA THR A 58 -5.94 14.22 -12.02
C THR A 58 -4.51 13.76 -11.78
N LEU A 59 -3.63 13.89 -12.79
CA LEU A 59 -2.21 13.56 -12.67
C LEU A 59 -1.48 14.38 -11.59
N GLU A 60 -1.81 15.67 -11.45
CA GLU A 60 -1.29 16.51 -10.36
C GLU A 60 -1.77 16.02 -8.99
N LYS A 61 -3.03 15.56 -8.88
CA LYS A 61 -3.56 14.95 -7.65
C LYS A 61 -2.88 13.61 -7.36
N THR A 62 -2.67 12.77 -8.37
CA THR A 62 -1.91 11.52 -8.27
C THR A 62 -0.55 11.77 -7.63
N TRP A 63 0.23 12.70 -8.20
CA TRP A 63 1.54 13.04 -7.68
C TRP A 63 1.48 13.59 -6.23
N LEU A 64 0.52 14.48 -5.92
CA LEU A 64 0.35 15.03 -4.57
C LEU A 64 0.03 13.95 -3.54
N PHE A 65 -0.93 13.07 -3.83
CA PHE A 65 -1.30 11.99 -2.94
C PHE A 65 -0.12 11.04 -2.70
N HIS A 66 0.63 10.71 -3.74
CA HIS A 66 1.83 9.89 -3.62
C HIS A 66 2.89 10.53 -2.70
N GLU A 67 3.21 11.81 -2.89
CA GLU A 67 4.23 12.48 -2.08
C GLU A 67 3.82 12.66 -0.61
N ILE A 68 2.53 12.92 -0.36
CA ILE A 68 1.97 12.92 1.00
C ILE A 68 2.09 11.54 1.63
N GLY A 69 1.71 10.48 0.91
CA GLY A 69 1.84 9.10 1.40
C GLY A 69 3.29 8.71 1.71
N ARG A 70 4.24 9.13 0.87
CA ARG A 70 5.68 8.97 1.16
C ARG A 70 6.10 9.68 2.45
N CYS A 71 5.64 10.91 2.67
CA CYS A 71 5.92 11.63 3.91
C CYS A 71 5.36 10.89 5.14
N TYR A 72 4.18 10.28 5.04
CA TYR A 72 3.63 9.46 6.12
C TYR A 72 4.45 8.18 6.38
N LEU A 73 5.06 7.55 5.36
CA LEU A 73 5.99 6.44 5.59
C LEU A 73 7.23 6.88 6.38
N GLU A 74 7.79 8.03 6.04
CA GLU A 74 8.95 8.61 6.74
C GLU A 74 8.63 9.00 8.20
N LEU A 75 7.38 9.33 8.48
CA LEU A 75 6.86 9.60 9.82
C LEU A 75 6.44 8.33 10.60
N ASP A 76 6.63 7.14 10.02
CA ASP A 76 6.19 5.86 10.56
C ASP A 76 4.67 5.81 10.86
N GLN A 77 3.88 6.42 9.97
CA GLN A 77 2.42 6.45 10.00
C GLN A 77 1.85 5.64 8.83
N PRO A 78 1.97 4.31 8.84
CA PRO A 78 1.72 3.50 7.66
C PRO A 78 0.25 3.41 7.26
N TRP A 79 -0.70 3.56 8.20
CA TRP A 79 -2.13 3.63 7.87
C TRP A 79 -2.46 4.82 6.96
N GLN A 80 -1.95 6.01 7.30
CA GLN A 80 -2.13 7.21 6.49
C GLN A 80 -1.40 7.08 5.15
N ALA A 81 -0.20 6.49 5.15
CA ALA A 81 0.56 6.24 3.92
C ALA A 81 -0.21 5.33 2.96
N GLN A 82 -0.80 4.24 3.47
CA GLN A 82 -1.63 3.34 2.67
C GLN A 82 -2.83 4.08 2.06
N ASN A 83 -3.59 4.82 2.88
CA ASN A 83 -4.76 5.57 2.41
C ASN A 83 -4.42 6.59 1.32
N TYR A 84 -3.32 7.34 1.47
CA TYR A 84 -2.86 8.27 0.43
C TYR A 84 -2.30 7.55 -0.81
N GLY A 85 -1.65 6.41 -0.64
CA GLY A 85 -1.22 5.54 -1.75
C GLY A 85 -2.41 5.01 -2.57
N GLU A 86 -3.48 4.56 -1.91
CA GLU A 86 -4.71 4.10 -2.56
C GLU A 86 -5.41 5.23 -3.34
N LYS A 87 -5.46 6.45 -2.79
CA LYS A 87 -5.95 7.63 -3.52
C LYS A 87 -5.10 7.94 -4.75
N SER A 88 -3.77 7.86 -4.63
CA SER A 88 -2.87 8.02 -5.76
C SER A 88 -3.12 6.95 -6.82
N GLN A 89 -3.31 5.70 -6.41
CA GLN A 89 -3.57 4.60 -7.33
C GLN A 89 -4.88 4.80 -8.08
N GLN A 90 -5.94 5.20 -7.39
CA GLN A 90 -7.23 5.50 -8.01
C GLN A 90 -7.09 6.59 -9.09
N CYS A 91 -6.44 7.71 -8.79
CA CYS A 91 -6.23 8.77 -9.77
C CYS A 91 -5.36 8.32 -10.96
N ALA A 92 -4.36 7.45 -10.73
CA ALA A 92 -3.54 6.90 -11.80
C ALA A 92 -4.30 5.89 -12.70
N GLU A 93 -5.24 5.14 -12.13
CA GLU A 93 -6.12 4.23 -12.87
C GLU A 93 -7.14 5.01 -13.71
N GLU A 94 -7.70 6.11 -13.19
CA GLU A 94 -8.61 7.00 -13.91
C GLU A 94 -7.96 7.62 -15.16
N GLU A 95 -6.69 8.02 -15.08
CA GLU A 95 -5.94 8.57 -16.22
C GLU A 95 -5.30 7.51 -17.12
N GLY A 96 -5.30 6.24 -16.69
CA GLY A 96 -4.59 5.16 -17.40
C GLY A 96 -3.06 5.30 -17.39
N ASP A 97 -2.50 6.10 -16.46
CA ASP A 97 -1.06 6.31 -16.35
C ASP A 97 -0.38 5.12 -15.66
N ILE A 98 0.28 4.27 -16.45
CA ILE A 98 0.87 3.05 -15.94
C ILE A 98 2.04 3.33 -14.98
N GLU A 99 2.85 4.36 -15.23
CA GLU A 99 3.99 4.67 -14.36
C GLU A 99 3.52 5.06 -12.97
N TRP A 100 2.48 5.89 -12.89
CA TRP A 100 1.89 6.27 -11.61
C TRP A 100 1.14 5.13 -10.93
N GLN A 101 0.50 4.23 -11.67
CA GLN A 101 -0.08 3.02 -11.09
C GLN A 101 0.99 2.16 -10.40
N LEU A 102 2.17 2.02 -11.02
CA LEU A 102 3.29 1.28 -10.43
C LEU A 102 3.83 1.99 -9.18
N ASN A 103 4.07 3.30 -9.25
CA ASN A 103 4.55 4.09 -8.12
C ASN A 103 3.59 4.02 -6.93
N ALA A 104 2.29 4.19 -7.18
CA ALA A 104 1.27 4.10 -6.13
C ALA A 104 1.17 2.69 -5.53
N SER A 105 1.25 1.64 -6.36
CA SER A 105 1.24 0.25 -5.90
C SER A 105 2.43 -0.06 -4.98
N VAL A 106 3.63 0.45 -5.33
CA VAL A 106 4.82 0.29 -4.49
C VAL A 106 4.64 1.01 -3.15
N LEU A 107 4.10 2.22 -3.14
CA LEU A 107 3.82 2.97 -1.92
C LEU A 107 2.83 2.25 -1.00
N VAL A 108 1.73 1.72 -1.55
CA VAL A 108 0.74 0.93 -0.80
C VAL A 108 1.39 -0.33 -0.22
N ALA A 109 2.17 -1.06 -1.01
CA ALA A 109 2.83 -2.28 -0.56
C ALA A 109 3.87 -2.01 0.54
N GLN A 110 4.63 -0.91 0.44
CA GLN A 110 5.55 -0.48 1.50
C GLN A 110 4.81 -0.15 2.82
N ALA A 111 3.65 0.50 2.72
CA ALA A 111 2.80 0.77 3.88
C ALA A 111 2.28 -0.53 4.51
N GLN A 112 1.81 -1.49 3.69
CA GLN A 112 1.33 -2.80 4.14
C GLN A 112 2.43 -3.63 4.81
N VAL A 113 3.67 -3.59 4.30
CA VAL A 113 4.83 -4.21 4.95
C VAL A 113 5.05 -3.63 6.36
N LYS A 114 4.98 -2.29 6.52
CA LYS A 114 5.07 -1.65 7.84
C LYS A 114 3.90 -2.03 8.77
N LEU A 115 2.72 -2.26 8.21
CA LEU A 115 1.54 -2.77 8.94
C LEU A 115 1.61 -4.27 9.27
N ARG A 116 2.61 -4.99 8.74
CA ARG A 116 2.73 -6.46 8.81
C ARG A 116 1.60 -7.21 8.08
N ASP A 117 0.92 -6.55 7.14
CA ASP A 117 0.00 -7.19 6.22
C ASP A 117 0.76 -7.70 4.99
N PHE A 118 1.52 -8.78 5.21
CA PHE A 118 2.40 -9.33 4.18
C PHE A 118 1.63 -9.96 3.01
N GLU A 119 0.43 -10.49 3.27
CA GLU A 119 -0.40 -11.10 2.23
C GLU A 119 -0.84 -10.04 1.20
N SER A 120 -1.40 -8.93 1.68
CA SER A 120 -1.79 -7.82 0.81
C SER A 120 -0.59 -7.19 0.12
N ALA A 121 0.55 -7.05 0.82
CA ALA A 121 1.76 -6.48 0.24
C ALA A 121 2.28 -7.31 -0.94
N VAL A 122 2.34 -8.63 -0.80
CA VAL A 122 2.79 -9.54 -1.87
C VAL A 122 1.85 -9.45 -3.06
N ASN A 123 0.54 -9.49 -2.84
CA ASN A 123 -0.45 -9.39 -3.92
C ASN A 123 -0.32 -8.06 -4.70
N ASN A 124 -0.06 -6.94 -4.00
CA ASN A 124 0.16 -5.66 -4.65
C ASN A 124 1.48 -5.61 -5.43
N PHE A 125 2.57 -6.17 -4.91
CA PHE A 125 3.82 -6.27 -5.65
C PHE A 125 3.71 -7.16 -6.89
N GLU A 126 2.98 -8.27 -6.81
CA GLU A 126 2.76 -9.16 -7.95
C GLU A 126 1.97 -8.45 -9.06
N LYS A 127 0.87 -7.77 -8.70
CA LYS A 127 0.10 -6.94 -9.66
C LYS A 127 0.95 -5.85 -10.30
N ALA A 128 1.78 -5.16 -9.50
CA ALA A 128 2.68 -4.13 -10.03
C ALA A 128 3.70 -4.75 -11.00
N LEU A 129 4.29 -5.89 -10.66
CA LEU A 129 5.24 -6.58 -11.52
C LEU A 129 4.61 -7.05 -12.84
N GLU A 130 3.38 -7.57 -12.80
CA GLU A 130 2.64 -7.95 -14.01
C GLU A 130 2.40 -6.75 -14.93
N ARG A 131 1.97 -5.60 -14.38
CA ARG A 131 1.80 -4.36 -15.16
C ARG A 131 3.12 -3.87 -15.75
N ALA A 132 4.21 -3.91 -14.98
CA ALA A 132 5.54 -3.52 -15.47
C ALA A 132 6.06 -4.43 -16.60
N LYS A 133 5.69 -5.72 -16.60
CA LYS A 133 5.99 -6.66 -17.69
C LYS A 133 5.20 -6.35 -18.95
N LEU A 134 3.94 -5.96 -18.83
CA LEU A 134 3.08 -5.61 -19.97
C LEU A 134 3.58 -4.37 -20.73
N VAL A 135 4.28 -3.46 -20.04
CA VAL A 135 4.81 -2.21 -20.64
C VAL A 135 6.28 -2.35 -21.07
N HIS A 136 6.89 -3.53 -20.95
CA HIS A 136 8.32 -3.75 -21.22
C HIS A 136 9.26 -2.77 -20.47
N ASN A 137 8.82 -2.25 -19.31
CA ASN A 137 9.59 -1.29 -18.53
C ASN A 137 10.54 -2.05 -17.57
N ASN A 138 11.77 -2.30 -18.04
CA ASN A 138 12.77 -3.05 -17.28
C ASN A 138 13.24 -2.31 -16.01
N GLU A 139 13.20 -0.98 -15.98
CA GLU A 139 13.62 -0.19 -14.82
C GLU A 139 12.62 -0.33 -13.67
N ALA A 140 11.33 -0.22 -13.98
CA ALA A 140 10.27 -0.43 -13.00
C ALA A 140 10.28 -1.86 -12.44
N GLN A 141 10.58 -2.87 -13.28
CA GLN A 141 10.73 -4.25 -12.83
C GLN A 141 11.85 -4.40 -11.79
N GLN A 142 13.03 -3.82 -12.06
CA GLN A 142 14.17 -3.88 -11.13
C GLN A 142 13.88 -3.17 -9.81
N ALA A 143 13.22 -2.00 -9.86
CA ALA A 143 12.81 -1.28 -8.66
C ALA A 143 11.85 -2.12 -7.79
N ILE A 144 10.82 -2.73 -8.40
CA ILE A 144 9.87 -3.58 -7.68
C ILE A 144 10.57 -4.80 -7.06
N ILE A 145 11.45 -5.47 -7.81
CA ILE A 145 12.22 -6.64 -7.33
C ILE A 145 13.13 -6.25 -6.15
N SER A 146 13.78 -5.09 -6.21
CA SER A 146 14.68 -4.63 -5.15
C SER A 146 13.96 -4.33 -3.83
N VAL A 147 12.70 -3.90 -3.89
CA VAL A 147 11.87 -3.61 -2.72
C VAL A 147 11.20 -4.88 -2.19
N SER A 148 10.86 -5.83 -3.07
CA SER A 148 10.18 -7.07 -2.68
C SER A 148 11.13 -8.13 -2.11
N LEU A 149 12.40 -8.15 -2.52
CA LEU A 149 13.39 -9.08 -1.99
C LEU A 149 14.14 -8.49 -0.78
N PRO A 150 14.31 -9.25 0.32
CA PRO A 150 15.20 -8.84 1.39
C PRO A 150 16.63 -8.72 0.86
N THR A 151 17.30 -7.61 1.19
CA THR A 151 18.70 -7.38 0.83
C THR A 151 19.56 -8.54 1.36
N PRO A 152 20.45 -9.14 0.55
CA PRO A 152 21.30 -10.20 1.03
C PRO A 152 22.21 -9.66 2.15
N LEU A 153 22.07 -10.25 3.34
CA LEU A 153 22.93 -10.01 4.50
C LEU A 153 24.34 -10.52 4.23
N GLY A 154 25.15 -9.74 3.49
CA GLY A 154 26.59 -9.94 3.35
C GLY A 154 27.03 -11.29 2.73
N PRO A 155 28.32 -11.44 2.41
CA PRO A 155 28.82 -12.70 1.85
C PRO A 155 28.99 -13.70 2.99
N GLY A 156 27.97 -14.50 3.27
CA GLY A 156 27.99 -15.47 4.37
C GLY A 156 27.24 -16.78 4.16
N CYS A 157 26.46 -16.95 3.08
CA CYS A 157 25.77 -18.22 2.80
C CYS A 157 26.19 -18.77 1.44
N GLY A 158 26.83 -19.93 1.50
CA GLY A 158 27.45 -20.62 0.39
C GLY A 158 26.48 -21.10 -0.68
N GLU A 159 27.05 -21.23 -1.87
CA GLU A 159 26.50 -21.83 -3.06
C GLU A 159 25.84 -23.18 -2.79
N GLN A 160 24.57 -23.33 -3.21
CA GLN A 160 24.09 -24.48 -3.98
C GLN A 160 22.62 -24.32 -4.40
N GLY A 161 22.40 -24.26 -5.72
CA GLY A 161 21.27 -24.94 -6.36
C GLY A 161 20.02 -24.13 -6.71
N GLY A 162 19.84 -23.89 -8.02
CA GLY A 162 18.53 -23.99 -8.68
C GLY A 162 17.72 -22.70 -8.83
N TRP A 163 17.78 -22.08 -10.01
CA TRP A 163 16.77 -21.10 -10.44
C TRP A 163 15.46 -21.83 -10.76
N ALA A 164 14.62 -22.04 -9.74
CA ALA A 164 13.23 -22.44 -9.94
C ALA A 164 12.38 -21.18 -10.07
N LEU A 165 12.22 -20.71 -11.31
CA LEU A 165 11.20 -19.74 -11.69
C LEU A 165 9.82 -20.38 -11.54
N SER A 166 9.17 -20.19 -10.38
CA SER A 166 7.71 -20.03 -10.18
C SER A 166 7.31 -20.30 -8.72
N SER A 167 7.46 -19.31 -7.84
CA SER A 167 6.72 -19.11 -6.57
C SER A 167 7.34 -17.94 -5.82
N SER A 168 7.21 -16.73 -6.36
CA SER A 168 7.83 -15.53 -5.77
C SER A 168 7.25 -15.17 -4.39
N ALA A 169 6.03 -15.60 -4.08
CA ALA A 169 5.39 -15.37 -2.78
C ALA A 169 5.94 -16.25 -1.63
N PHE A 170 6.50 -17.44 -1.90
CA PHE A 170 6.85 -18.38 -0.82
C PHE A 170 8.23 -18.12 -0.18
N SER A 171 9.15 -17.45 -0.90
CA SER A 171 10.47 -17.12 -0.34
C SER A 171 10.46 -15.90 0.59
N CYS A 172 9.53 -14.96 0.44
CA CYS A 172 9.43 -13.81 1.35
C CYS A 172 8.87 -14.20 2.73
N LEU A 173 7.95 -15.17 2.79
CA LEU A 173 7.38 -15.65 4.06
C LEU A 173 8.40 -16.41 4.93
N LEU A 174 9.31 -17.19 4.32
CA LEU A 174 10.30 -17.97 5.07
C LEU A 174 11.44 -17.11 5.64
N VAL A 175 11.76 -15.97 5.02
CA VAL A 175 12.83 -15.08 5.49
C VAL A 175 12.34 -14.09 6.56
N LEU A 176 11.06 -13.70 6.56
CA LEU A 176 10.49 -12.76 7.54
C LEU A 176 9.95 -13.43 8.82
N CYS A 177 9.78 -14.75 8.84
CA CYS A 177 9.31 -15.50 10.01
C CYS A 177 10.13 -16.79 10.22
N PRO A 178 11.28 -16.76 10.92
CA PRO A 178 11.93 -17.99 11.36
C PRO A 178 11.16 -18.55 12.55
N GLY A 179 10.03 -19.24 12.31
CA GLY A 179 9.24 -19.74 13.44
C GLY A 179 7.93 -20.48 13.20
N GLN A 180 7.49 -20.76 11.96
CA GLN A 180 6.29 -21.60 11.73
C GLN A 180 6.42 -22.46 10.47
N ALA A 181 7.45 -23.31 10.40
CA ALA A 181 7.53 -24.36 9.39
C ALA A 181 7.84 -25.70 10.05
N SER A 182 7.02 -26.09 11.02
CA SER A 182 6.98 -27.48 11.50
C SER A 182 5.59 -27.77 12.03
N GLY A 183 4.75 -28.43 11.21
CA GLY A 183 3.54 -29.07 11.73
C GLY A 183 2.33 -29.10 10.82
N GLN A 184 2.45 -29.47 9.55
CA GLN A 184 1.33 -30.13 8.85
C GLN A 184 1.84 -31.26 7.97
N GLN A 185 2.11 -32.40 8.61
CA GLN A 185 2.04 -33.70 7.96
C GLN A 185 1.34 -34.69 8.90
N GLY A 186 0.12 -35.08 8.51
CA GLY A 186 -0.55 -36.28 8.98
C GLY A 186 -1.20 -36.24 10.36
N ARG A 187 -2.50 -35.92 10.42
CA ARG A 187 -3.39 -36.56 11.40
C ARG A 187 -4.47 -37.37 10.68
N ARG A 188 -4.19 -38.67 10.60
CA ARG A 188 -5.22 -39.72 10.53
C ARG A 188 -6.16 -39.56 11.71
N GLN A 189 -7.45 -39.71 11.45
CA GLN A 189 -8.50 -39.80 12.45
C GLN A 189 -8.22 -40.98 13.39
N ASN A 190 -8.20 -40.72 14.70
CA ASN A 190 -8.33 -41.74 15.74
C ASN A 190 -9.35 -41.21 16.76
N LEU A 191 -10.55 -41.80 16.75
CA LEU A 191 -11.54 -41.67 17.83
C LEU A 191 -11.06 -42.42 19.09
N PRO A 192 -11.39 -41.96 20.30
CA PRO A 192 -11.31 -42.79 21.51
C PRO A 192 -12.58 -43.65 21.72
N PRO A 193 -12.49 -44.84 22.35
CA PRO A 193 -13.59 -45.78 22.48
C PRO A 193 -14.38 -45.69 23.80
N GLY A 194 -15.70 -45.90 23.71
CA GLY A 194 -16.59 -46.47 24.76
C GLY A 194 -16.99 -45.55 25.93
N VAL A 195 -18.19 -45.55 26.54
CA VAL A 195 -19.41 -46.42 26.60
C VAL A 195 -20.45 -45.61 27.45
N PRO A 196 -21.78 -45.90 27.59
CA PRO A 196 -22.79 -46.61 26.79
C PRO A 196 -24.01 -45.73 26.37
N GLN A 197 -24.84 -46.28 25.48
CA GLN A 197 -26.22 -45.84 25.17
C GLN A 197 -27.21 -46.39 26.22
N SER A 198 -28.24 -45.64 26.65
CA SER A 198 -29.67 -45.76 26.26
C SER A 198 -30.56 -45.31 27.45
N PRO A 199 -31.90 -45.18 27.35
CA PRO A 199 -32.78 -44.67 26.29
C PRO A 199 -33.79 -43.60 26.81
N GLY A 200 -34.53 -42.92 25.92
CA GLY A 200 -35.78 -42.23 26.32
C GLY A 200 -36.19 -41.03 25.45
N SER A 201 -37.20 -41.22 24.60
CA SER A 201 -38.04 -40.17 23.98
C SER A 201 -39.14 -39.71 24.97
N PRO A 202 -40.11 -38.80 24.66
CA PRO A 202 -40.31 -37.89 23.49
C PRO A 202 -40.82 -36.45 23.83
N SER A 203 -41.13 -35.66 22.77
CA SER A 203 -42.05 -34.47 22.70
C SER A 203 -41.52 -33.13 23.27
N GLU A 204 -41.79 -31.90 22.78
CA GLU A 204 -42.64 -31.23 21.77
C GLU A 204 -41.80 -30.06 21.17
N GLY A 205 -41.95 -29.55 19.94
CA GLY A 205 -43.05 -28.71 19.46
C GLY A 205 -42.50 -27.37 18.91
N GLY A 206 -43.03 -26.87 17.78
CA GLY A 206 -43.04 -25.42 17.49
C GLY A 206 -42.34 -24.85 16.24
N ARG A 207 -43.00 -25.00 15.09
CA ARG A 207 -43.27 -23.98 14.04
C ARG A 207 -42.13 -23.54 13.05
N PRO A 208 -42.39 -23.51 11.73
CA PRO A 208 -41.48 -22.94 10.72
C PRO A 208 -41.71 -21.43 10.48
N PRO A 209 -40.70 -20.66 10.03
CA PRO A 209 -40.89 -19.27 9.62
C PRO A 209 -41.44 -19.17 8.18
N GLN A 210 -42.38 -18.24 8.00
CA GLN A 210 -43.02 -17.85 6.74
C GLN A 210 -42.15 -16.86 5.92
N PRO A 211 -42.39 -16.70 4.59
CA PRO A 211 -41.52 -15.92 3.70
C PRO A 211 -41.81 -14.41 3.71
N HIS A 212 -40.76 -13.62 3.44
CA HIS A 212 -40.81 -12.17 3.20
C HIS A 212 -41.55 -11.80 1.90
N PRO A 213 -42.27 -10.67 1.82
CA PRO A 213 -42.58 -10.02 0.57
C PRO A 213 -41.47 -9.04 0.15
N ALA A 214 -41.06 -9.17 -1.11
CA ALA A 214 -40.30 -8.16 -1.82
C ALA A 214 -41.15 -6.90 -1.99
N VAL A 215 -40.55 -5.73 -1.78
CA VAL A 215 -41.06 -4.46 -2.33
C VAL A 215 -39.88 -3.78 -2.99
N CYS A 216 -39.91 -3.78 -4.32
CA CYS A 216 -39.18 -2.86 -5.17
C CYS A 216 -39.77 -1.46 -4.98
N PHE A 217 -38.91 -0.47 -4.77
CA PHE A 217 -38.89 0.82 -5.48
C PHE A 217 -37.51 1.44 -5.30
#